data_AF-A0A1I9GBR4-F1
#
_entry.id   AF-A0A1I9GBR4-F1
#
_cell.length_a   1.000
_cell.length_b   1.000
_cell.length_c   1.000
_cell.angle_alpha   90.00
_cell.angle_beta   90.00
_cell.angle_gamma   90.00
#
_symmetry.space_group_name_H-M   'P 1'
#
loop_
_entity.id
_entity.type
_entity.pdbx_description
1 polymer ?
#
loop_
_entity_poly.entity_id
_entity_poly.type
_entity_poly.pdbx_seq_one_letter_code
_entity_poly.pdbx_strand_id
1 'polypeptide(L)'
;MDILLDDTLRPWLLEVNISPSLHCATPTDIAVKTTLAKDVLNLCGIQIPPDVMDRSNTLSMDYRIKSFDGNKSNEDLKKERHHIEYFKRNRKIDRRILDELTGCDARILIEFEDELDRSGNFDLIFPTAETIDYVKYYNSPLTYSNLLLAQWQVEQEARGREIGI
;
A
#
# COMPACT_ATOMS: atom_id res chain seq x y z
N MET A 1 -5.10 -16.00 9.05
CA MET A 1 -6.44 -15.58 9.50
C MET A 1 -7.33 -16.76 9.27
N ASP A 2 -8.09 -17.11 10.29
CA ASP A 2 -8.86 -18.35 10.26
C ASP A 2 -10.32 -17.94 10.21
N ILE A 3 -11.00 -18.35 9.13
CA ILE A 3 -12.33 -17.88 8.75
C ILE A 3 -13.24 -19.10 8.61
N LEU A 4 -14.40 -19.05 9.25
CA LEU A 4 -15.45 -20.05 9.11
C LEU A 4 -16.57 -19.52 8.22
N LEU A 5 -17.08 -20.34 7.29
CA LEU A 5 -18.27 -20.04 6.52
C LEU A 5 -19.47 -20.79 7.11
N ASP A 6 -20.58 -20.09 7.34
CA ASP A 6 -21.84 -20.72 7.77
C ASP A 6 -22.64 -21.31 6.58
N ASP A 7 -23.80 -21.90 6.86
CA ASP A 7 -24.72 -22.49 5.87
C ASP A 7 -25.28 -21.45 4.88
N THR A 8 -25.16 -20.17 5.20
CA THR A 8 -25.53 -19.04 4.34
C THR A 8 -24.33 -18.37 3.66
N LEU A 9 -23.14 -18.98 3.73
CA LEU A 9 -21.86 -18.47 3.20
C LEU A 9 -21.40 -17.14 3.83
N ARG A 10 -21.84 -16.83 5.05
CA ARG A 10 -21.31 -15.65 5.76
C ARG A 10 -19.97 -15.98 6.39
N PRO A 11 -18.94 -15.13 6.21
CA PRO A 11 -17.64 -15.32 6.84
C PRO A 11 -17.64 -14.86 8.30
N TRP A 12 -17.16 -15.73 9.18
CA TRP A 12 -16.95 -15.48 10.60
C TRP A 12 -15.45 -15.57 10.91
N LEU A 13 -14.86 -14.45 11.36
CA LEU A 13 -13.47 -14.43 11.79
C LEU A 13 -13.32 -15.16 13.13
N LEU A 14 -12.49 -16.20 13.17
CA LEU A 14 -12.22 -16.95 14.38
C LEU A 14 -10.99 -16.39 15.11
N GLU A 15 -9.87 -16.30 14.39
CA GLU A 15 -8.61 -15.80 14.95
C GLU A 15 -7.69 -15.17 13.89
N VAL A 16 -6.78 -14.33 14.39
CA VAL A 16 -5.73 -13.70 13.60
C VAL A 16 -4.38 -14.20 14.11
N ASN A 17 -3.77 -15.07 13.32
CA ASN A 17 -2.47 -15.65 13.61
C ASN A 17 -1.34 -14.68 13.28
N ILE A 18 -0.55 -14.29 14.29
CA ILE A 18 0.63 -13.41 14.14
C ILE A 18 1.83 -14.18 13.58
N SER A 19 1.88 -15.49 13.78
CA SER A 19 2.96 -16.36 13.30
C SER A 19 2.40 -17.61 12.65
N PRO A 20 1.86 -17.49 11.42
CA PRO A 20 1.34 -18.64 10.68
C PRO A 20 2.46 -19.62 10.31
N SER A 21 2.13 -20.91 10.23
CA SER A 21 3.11 -21.95 9.91
C SER A 21 3.57 -21.91 8.45
N LEU A 22 4.88 -21.80 8.24
CA LEU A 22 5.54 -21.93 6.94
C LEU A 22 6.05 -23.35 6.65
N HIS A 23 5.75 -24.33 7.52
CA HIS A 23 6.11 -25.72 7.25
C HIS A 23 5.32 -26.26 6.05
N CYS A 24 6.01 -26.88 5.09
CA CYS A 24 5.41 -27.45 3.89
C CYS A 24 5.55 -28.97 3.91
N ALA A 25 4.45 -29.67 4.19
CA ALA A 25 4.43 -31.14 4.25
C ALA A 25 3.90 -31.78 2.96
N THR A 26 3.12 -31.03 2.17
CA THR A 26 2.49 -31.50 0.93
C THR A 26 2.91 -30.66 -0.29
N PRO A 27 2.79 -31.19 -1.52
CA PRO A 27 3.04 -30.41 -2.73
C PRO A 27 2.15 -29.16 -2.84
N THR A 28 0.91 -29.23 -2.36
CA THR A 28 -0.02 -28.10 -2.30
C THR A 28 0.46 -27.03 -1.33
N ASP A 29 0.95 -27.41 -0.14
CA ASP A 29 1.53 -26.46 0.81
C ASP A 29 2.72 -25.71 0.19
N ILE A 30 3.59 -26.42 -0.52
CA ILE A 30 4.74 -25.82 -1.19
C ILE A 30 4.25 -24.80 -2.22
N ALA A 31 3.34 -25.19 -3.10
CA ALA A 31 2.84 -24.30 -4.16
C ALA A 31 2.21 -23.01 -3.59
N VAL A 32 1.37 -23.13 -2.56
CA VAL A 32 0.68 -21.97 -1.97
C VAL A 32 1.64 -21.13 -1.12
N LYS A 33 2.37 -21.73 -0.18
CA LYS A 33 3.19 -20.99 0.80
C LYS A 33 4.44 -20.40 0.18
N THR A 34 5.08 -21.07 -0.78
CA THR A 34 6.25 -20.51 -1.48
C THR A 34 5.84 -19.34 -2.36
N THR A 35 4.70 -19.43 -3.05
CA THR A 35 4.18 -18.30 -3.85
C THR A 35 3.84 -17.11 -2.95
N LEU A 36 3.15 -17.36 -1.83
CA LEU A 36 2.87 -16.33 -0.82
C LEU A 36 4.16 -15.67 -0.32
N ALA A 37 5.16 -16.45 0.08
CA ALA A 37 6.43 -15.92 0.59
C ALA A 37 7.17 -15.08 -0.47
N LYS A 38 7.20 -15.54 -1.72
CA LYS A 38 7.78 -14.80 -2.85
C LYS A 38 7.09 -13.45 -3.03
N ASP A 39 5.76 -13.44 -3.12
CA ASP A 39 5.01 -12.22 -3.40
C ASP A 39 5.09 -11.22 -2.23
N VAL A 40 5.13 -11.70 -0.97
CA VAL A 40 5.40 -10.83 0.20
C VAL A 40 6.78 -10.18 0.14
N LEU A 41 7.83 -10.94 -0.23
CA LEU A 41 9.18 -10.38 -0.35
C LEU A 41 9.28 -9.34 -1.48
N ASN A 42 8.57 -9.57 -2.59
CA ASN A 42 8.46 -8.61 -3.69
C ASN A 42 7.76 -7.32 -3.26
N LEU A 43 6.63 -7.44 -2.55
CA LEU A 43 5.89 -6.30 -1.99
C LEU A 43 6.73 -5.50 -1.00
N CYS A 44 7.48 -6.17 -0.12
CA CYS A 44 8.43 -5.50 0.79
C CYS A 44 9.56 -4.76 0.05
N GLY A 45 9.69 -4.92 -1.27
CA GLY A 45 10.67 -4.21 -2.08
C GLY A 45 12.12 -4.55 -1.72
N ILE A 46 12.37 -5.76 -1.22
CA ILE A 46 13.71 -6.16 -0.77
C ILE A 46 14.64 -6.23 -1.99
N GLN A 47 15.55 -5.26 -2.08
CA GLN A 47 16.58 -5.22 -3.11
C GLN A 47 17.76 -6.11 -2.70
N ILE A 48 18.11 -7.07 -3.56
CA ILE A 48 19.31 -7.89 -3.36
C ILE A 48 20.53 -7.01 -3.68
N PRO A 49 21.55 -6.93 -2.81
CA PRO A 49 22.76 -6.18 -3.11
C PRO A 49 23.36 -6.63 -4.45
N PRO A 50 23.83 -5.70 -5.30
CA PRO A 50 24.52 -6.08 -6.52
C PRO A 50 25.74 -6.94 -6.17
N ASP A 51 26.02 -7.93 -7.02
CA ASP A 51 27.17 -8.82 -6.85
C ASP A 51 28.45 -7.99 -6.71
N VAL A 52 29.29 -8.35 -5.74
CA VAL A 52 30.46 -7.58 -5.26
C VAL A 52 31.54 -7.40 -6.34
N MET A 53 31.34 -8.03 -7.50
CA MET A 53 32.20 -8.00 -8.68
C MET A 53 31.97 -6.78 -9.59
N ASP A 54 30.82 -6.12 -9.53
CA ASP A 54 30.51 -4.97 -10.42
C ASP A 54 30.71 -3.63 -9.70
N ARG A 55 31.96 -3.35 -9.32
CA ARG A 55 32.37 -2.11 -8.63
C ARG A 55 32.69 -0.97 -9.59
N SER A 56 31.75 -0.63 -10.47
CA SER A 56 31.80 0.61 -11.23
C SER A 56 30.40 1.22 -11.30
N ASN A 57 30.20 2.33 -10.59
CA ASN A 57 28.98 3.16 -10.56
C ASN A 57 27.79 2.77 -9.65
N THR A 58 27.99 2.03 -8.56
CA THR A 58 26.99 2.06 -7.48
C THR A 58 27.07 3.40 -6.74
N LEU A 59 26.39 4.41 -7.29
CA LEU A 59 25.77 5.45 -6.48
C LEU A 59 25.14 4.72 -5.30
N SER A 60 25.62 5.01 -4.10
CA SER A 60 25.04 4.55 -2.85
C SER A 60 23.65 5.17 -2.73
N MET A 61 22.69 4.67 -3.51
CA MET A 61 21.28 4.85 -3.24
C MET A 61 21.10 4.11 -1.92
N ASP A 62 21.03 4.88 -0.83
CA ASP A 62 20.78 4.39 0.52
C ASP A 62 19.32 3.90 0.53
N TYR A 63 19.08 2.72 -0.07
CA TYR A 63 17.78 2.07 -0.34
C TYR A 63 17.11 1.53 0.93
N ARG A 64 17.45 2.10 2.08
CA ARG A 64 16.72 1.81 3.32
C ARG A 64 15.24 2.09 3.06
N ILE A 65 14.36 1.21 3.55
CA ILE A 65 12.94 1.49 3.83
C ILE A 65 12.92 2.60 4.91
N LYS A 66 13.35 3.81 4.57
CA LYS A 66 13.13 4.97 5.42
C LYS A 66 11.77 5.48 5.01
N SER A 67 10.83 5.47 5.93
CA SER A 67 9.78 6.47 5.94
C SER A 67 10.49 7.82 5.82
N PHE A 68 10.49 8.43 4.64
CA PHE A 68 11.09 9.75 4.44
C PHE A 68 10.12 10.81 4.96
N ASP A 69 9.81 10.72 6.25
CA ASP A 69 9.16 11.79 7.02
C ASP A 69 10.15 12.91 7.37
N GLY A 70 11.38 12.83 6.83
CA GLY A 70 12.53 13.59 7.29
C GLY A 70 12.56 15.06 6.92
N ASN A 71 11.79 15.55 5.94
CA ASN A 71 11.79 16.98 5.54
C ASN A 71 10.50 17.37 4.78
N LYS A 72 9.32 17.24 5.41
CA LYS A 72 8.11 17.87 4.85
C LYS A 72 8.25 19.39 4.94
N SER A 73 8.03 20.08 3.82
CA SER A 73 7.94 21.54 3.80
C SER A 73 6.71 22.01 4.58
N ASN A 74 6.70 23.28 4.97
CA ASN A 74 5.51 23.91 5.53
C ASN A 74 4.32 23.85 4.55
N GLU A 75 4.58 23.90 3.24
CA GLU A 75 3.52 23.78 2.22
C GLU A 75 2.92 22.37 2.21
N ASP A 76 3.74 21.32 2.33
CA ASP A 76 3.26 19.94 2.45
C ASP A 76 2.33 19.80 3.67
N LEU A 77 2.78 20.25 4.84
CA LEU A 77 2.00 20.16 6.08
C LEU A 77 0.70 20.98 6.04
N LYS A 78 0.66 22.10 5.31
CA LYS A 78 -0.56 22.88 5.11
C LYS A 78 -1.55 22.11 4.23
N LYS A 79 -1.09 21.56 3.10
CA LYS A 79 -1.92 20.75 2.20
C LYS A 79 -2.50 19.54 2.93
N GLU A 80 -1.66 18.80 3.66
CA GLU A 80 -2.09 17.64 4.45
C GLU A 80 -3.21 17.99 5.43
N ARG A 81 -3.01 19.06 6.20
CA ARG A 81 -3.99 19.52 7.19
C ARG A 81 -5.31 19.93 6.54
N HIS A 82 -5.24 20.65 5.42
CA HIS A 82 -6.42 21.12 4.69
C HIS A 82 -7.30 19.95 4.23
N HIS A 83 -6.72 18.95 3.56
CA HIS A 83 -7.48 17.82 3.05
C HIS A 83 -7.98 16.88 4.16
N ILE A 84 -7.20 16.70 5.23
CA ILE A 84 -7.67 15.94 6.42
C ILE A 84 -8.89 16.63 7.05
N GLU A 85 -8.85 17.95 7.23
CA GLU A 85 -9.96 18.70 7.82
C GLU A 85 -11.20 18.66 6.92
N TYR A 86 -11.00 18.84 5.60
CA TYR A 86 -12.07 18.72 4.62
C TYR A 86 -12.76 17.36 4.69
N PHE A 87 -11.98 16.26 4.73
CA PHE A 87 -12.54 14.91 4.83
C PHE A 87 -13.30 14.70 6.15
N LYS A 88 -12.76 15.18 7.27
CA LYS A 88 -13.44 15.09 8.57
C LYS A 88 -14.80 15.79 8.58
N ARG A 89 -14.89 16.96 7.92
CA ARG A 89 -16.12 17.76 7.86
C ARG A 89 -17.14 17.20 6.87
N ASN A 90 -16.69 16.79 5.68
CA ASN A 90 -17.57 16.46 4.57
C ASN A 90 -17.76 14.95 4.34
N ARG A 91 -16.95 14.10 5.01
CA ARG A 91 -16.91 12.64 4.81
C ARG A 91 -16.76 12.24 3.34
N LYS A 92 -16.00 13.04 2.60
CA LYS A 92 -15.73 12.85 1.18
C LYS A 92 -14.33 13.36 0.88
N ILE A 93 -13.62 12.66 0.00
CA ILE A 93 -12.31 13.11 -0.47
C ILE A 93 -12.51 14.28 -1.44
N ASP A 94 -11.72 15.34 -1.26
CA ASP A 94 -11.66 16.43 -2.23
C ASP A 94 -10.84 15.98 -3.43
N ARG A 95 -11.44 16.01 -4.63
CA ARG A 95 -10.75 15.63 -5.88
C ARG A 95 -9.55 16.52 -6.17
N ARG A 96 -9.56 17.75 -5.68
CA ARG A 96 -8.48 18.73 -5.87
C ARG A 96 -7.18 18.36 -5.16
N ILE A 97 -7.18 17.31 -4.34
CA ILE A 97 -5.96 16.76 -3.72
C ILE A 97 -4.90 16.39 -4.76
N LEU A 98 -5.31 16.09 -6.00
CA LEU A 98 -4.43 15.75 -7.12
C LEU A 98 -4.05 16.94 -8.02
N ASP A 99 -4.65 18.13 -7.85
CA ASP A 99 -4.44 19.25 -8.77
C ASP A 99 -3.03 19.85 -8.63
N GLU A 100 -2.55 20.02 -7.39
CA GLU A 100 -1.25 20.60 -7.08
C GLU A 100 -0.39 19.59 -6.30
N LEU A 101 0.22 18.63 -6.99
CA LEU A 101 1.07 17.62 -6.35
C LEU A 101 2.38 18.24 -5.84
N THR A 102 2.68 18.02 -4.58
CA THR A 102 3.98 18.37 -4.01
C THR A 102 5.02 17.29 -4.28
N GLY A 103 6.30 17.57 -4.00
CA GLY A 103 7.36 16.57 -4.10
C GLY A 103 7.16 15.39 -3.13
N CYS A 104 6.49 15.61 -2.00
CA CYS A 104 6.09 14.54 -1.08
C CYS A 104 4.95 13.70 -1.68
N ASP A 105 3.94 14.32 -2.28
CA ASP A 105 2.84 13.59 -2.93
C ASP A 105 3.34 12.71 -4.06
N ALA A 106 4.19 13.25 -4.94
CA ALA A 106 4.75 12.51 -6.07
C ALA A 106 5.50 11.26 -5.61
N ARG A 107 6.26 11.34 -4.51
CA ARG A 107 6.97 10.18 -3.96
C ARG A 107 6.02 9.12 -3.43
N ILE A 108 5.00 9.53 -2.67
CA ILE A 108 3.97 8.60 -2.16
C ILE A 108 3.29 7.87 -3.32
N LEU A 109 2.95 8.59 -4.39
CA LEU A 109 2.32 8.00 -5.59
C LEU A 109 3.27 7.06 -6.34
N ILE A 110 4.54 7.45 -6.52
CA ILE A 110 5.54 6.60 -7.17
C ILE A 110 5.76 5.33 -6.36
N GLU A 111 5.99 5.43 -5.05
CA GLU A 111 6.20 4.27 -4.17
C GLU A 111 4.99 3.33 -4.21
N PHE A 112 3.79 3.89 -4.25
CA PHE A 112 2.54 3.13 -4.30
C PHE A 112 2.34 2.40 -5.63
N GLU A 113 2.57 3.06 -6.77
CA GLU A 113 2.49 2.39 -8.09
C GLU A 113 3.57 1.30 -8.22
N ASP A 114 4.79 1.60 -7.78
CA ASP A 114 5.88 0.64 -7.71
C ASP A 114 5.51 -0.60 -6.86
N GLU A 115 4.85 -0.40 -5.72
CA GLU A 115 4.35 -1.49 -4.86
C GLU A 115 3.25 -2.30 -5.55
N LEU A 116 2.31 -1.62 -6.23
CA LEU A 116 1.24 -2.25 -6.98
C LEU A 116 1.76 -3.12 -8.13
N ASP A 117 2.76 -2.64 -8.87
CA ASP A 117 3.39 -3.39 -9.96
C ASP A 117 4.07 -4.68 -9.44
N ARG A 118 4.51 -4.68 -8.17
CA ARG A 118 5.14 -5.84 -7.51
C ARG A 118 4.17 -6.71 -6.71
N SER A 119 2.87 -6.40 -6.72
CA SER A 119 1.87 -7.06 -5.85
C SER A 119 1.67 -8.55 -6.12
N GLY A 120 1.98 -9.03 -7.33
CA GLY A 120 1.81 -10.44 -7.68
C GLY A 120 0.36 -10.88 -7.55
N ASN A 121 0.08 -11.83 -6.64
CA ASN A 121 -1.28 -12.33 -6.39
C ASN A 121 -2.01 -11.61 -5.24
N PHE A 122 -1.50 -10.45 -4.78
CA PHE A 122 -2.17 -9.66 -3.76
C PHE A 122 -3.09 -8.60 -4.38
N ASP A 123 -4.30 -8.51 -3.84
CA ASP A 123 -5.24 -7.44 -4.15
C ASP A 123 -5.18 -6.34 -3.09
N LEU A 124 -5.19 -5.09 -3.54
CA LEU A 124 -5.29 -3.95 -2.64
C LEU A 124 -6.73 -3.79 -2.14
N ILE A 125 -6.97 -4.12 -0.87
CA ILE A 125 -8.28 -3.98 -0.23
C ILE A 125 -8.47 -2.63 0.49
N PHE A 126 -7.38 -1.94 0.82
CA PHE A 126 -7.38 -0.64 1.49
C PHE A 126 -6.06 0.09 1.27
N PRO A 127 -6.05 1.43 1.08
CA PRO A 127 -7.21 2.31 0.95
C PRO A 127 -7.80 2.24 -0.46
N THR A 128 -9.12 2.16 -0.62
CA THR A 128 -9.82 2.30 -1.90
C THR A 128 -10.94 3.33 -1.80
N ALA A 129 -11.53 3.73 -2.92
CA ALA A 129 -12.67 4.64 -2.95
C ALA A 129 -13.84 4.15 -2.06
N GLU A 130 -14.06 2.84 -2.04
CA GLU A 130 -15.13 2.19 -1.29
C GLU A 130 -14.74 1.92 0.16
N THR A 131 -13.45 1.67 0.42
CA THR A 131 -12.96 1.25 1.74
C THR A 131 -12.36 2.38 2.58
N ILE A 132 -12.18 3.59 2.03
CA ILE A 132 -11.61 4.72 2.77
C ILE A 132 -12.43 5.10 4.00
N ASP A 133 -13.74 4.88 3.97
CA ASP A 133 -14.63 5.16 5.10
C ASP A 133 -14.38 4.25 6.31
N TYR A 134 -13.69 3.11 6.14
CA TYR A 134 -13.28 2.25 7.26
C TYR A 134 -12.23 2.91 8.17
N VAL A 135 -11.59 4.01 7.75
CA VAL A 135 -10.68 4.77 8.62
C VAL A 135 -11.37 5.22 9.92
N LYS A 136 -12.70 5.37 9.94
CA LYS A 136 -13.46 5.71 11.16
C LYS A 136 -13.29 4.68 12.30
N TYR A 137 -12.89 3.44 11.98
CA TYR A 137 -12.65 2.39 12.95
C TYR A 137 -11.20 2.32 13.43
N TYR A 138 -10.29 3.11 12.85
CA TYR A 138 -8.91 3.14 13.30
C TYR A 138 -8.77 4.02 14.54
N ASN A 139 -8.02 3.52 15.53
CA ASN A 139 -7.66 4.29 16.73
C ASN A 139 -6.62 5.39 16.43
N SER A 140 -6.01 5.35 15.24
CA SER A 140 -5.01 6.31 14.77
C SER A 140 -5.64 7.44 13.95
N PRO A 141 -5.02 8.64 13.91
CA PRO A 141 -5.52 9.72 13.09
C PRO A 141 -5.54 9.31 11.61
N LEU A 142 -6.59 9.71 10.90
CA LEU A 142 -6.65 9.67 9.44
C LEU A 142 -5.36 10.24 8.84
N THR A 143 -4.63 9.41 8.11
CA THR A 143 -3.42 9.82 7.41
C THR A 143 -3.80 10.45 6.08
N TYR A 144 -3.10 11.53 5.73
CA TYR A 144 -3.27 12.20 4.45
C TYR A 144 -2.96 11.27 3.27
N SER A 145 -1.93 10.41 3.39
CA SER A 145 -1.57 9.44 2.37
C SER A 145 -2.74 8.54 1.98
N ASN A 146 -3.53 8.06 2.94
CA ASN A 146 -4.69 7.22 2.63
C ASN A 146 -5.73 7.96 1.76
N LEU A 147 -5.93 9.27 1.99
CA LEU A 147 -6.83 10.09 1.16
C LEU A 147 -6.27 10.30 -0.24
N LEU A 148 -4.97 10.59 -0.34
CA LEU A 148 -4.27 10.79 -1.60
C LEU A 148 -4.34 9.52 -2.47
N LEU A 149 -4.01 8.37 -1.88
CA LEU A 149 -4.01 7.07 -2.57
C LEU A 149 -5.42 6.62 -2.99
N ALA A 150 -6.42 6.81 -2.12
CA ALA A 150 -7.80 6.49 -2.47
C ALA A 150 -8.32 7.34 -3.64
N GLN A 151 -8.03 8.64 -3.65
CA GLN A 151 -8.43 9.51 -4.77
C GLN A 151 -7.64 9.22 -6.04
N TRP A 152 -6.37 8.85 -5.92
CA TRP A 152 -5.55 8.43 -7.04
C TRP A 152 -6.11 7.19 -7.74
N GLN A 153 -6.53 6.18 -6.98
CA GLN A 153 -7.14 4.97 -7.55
C GLN A 153 -8.42 5.28 -8.33
N VAL A 154 -9.30 6.12 -7.80
CA VAL A 154 -10.51 6.57 -8.52
C VAL A 154 -10.15 7.18 -9.87
N GLU A 155 -9.10 7.98 -9.91
CA GLU A 155 -8.65 8.63 -11.14
C GLU A 155 -8.06 7.62 -12.14
N GLN A 156 -7.30 6.62 -11.67
CA GLN A 156 -6.74 5.57 -12.52
C GLN A 156 -7.83 4.64 -13.08
N GLU A 157 -8.81 4.25 -12.27
CA GLU A 157 -9.95 3.46 -12.73
C GLU A 157 -10.76 4.21 -13.79
N ALA A 158 -11.02 5.50 -13.58
CA ALA A 158 -11.73 6.35 -14.54
C ALA A 158 -10.99 6.51 -15.87
N ARG A 159 -9.64 6.45 -15.84
CA ARG A 159 -8.77 6.52 -17.03
C ARG A 159 -8.56 5.17 -17.70
N GLY A 160 -9.17 4.10 -17.19
CA GLY A 160 -9.04 2.76 -17.75
C GLY A 160 -7.64 2.19 -17.52
N ARG A 161 -7.22 2.14 -16.24
CA ARG A 161 -5.95 1.59 -15.75
C ARG A 161 -5.39 0.51 -16.68
N GLU A 162 -4.41 0.89 -17.50
CA GLU A 162 -3.63 -0.08 -18.24
C GLU A 162 -2.78 -0.83 -17.22
N ILE A 163 -2.97 -2.14 -17.12
CA ILE A 163 -2.03 -3.01 -16.42
C ILE A 163 -0.69 -2.75 -17.13
N GLY A 164 0.30 -2.26 -16.38
CA GLY A 164 1.62 -1.94 -16.92
C GLY A 164 2.16 -3.05 -17.82
N ILE A 165 2.83 -2.60 -18.89
CA ILE A 165 3.41 -3.35 -20.02
C ILE A 165 4.06 -4.69 -19.63
#